data_AF-A0A378NSH1-F1
#
_entry.id   AF-A0A378NSH1-F1
#
_cell.length_a   1.000
_cell.length_b   1.000
_cell.length_c   1.000
_cell.angle_alpha   90.00
_cell.angle_beta   90.00
_cell.angle_gamma   90.00
#
_symmetry.space_group_name_H-M   'P 1'
#
loop_
_entity.id
_entity.type
_entity.pdbx_description
1 polymer ?
#
loop_
_entity_poly.entity_id
_entity_poly.type
_entity_poly.pdbx_seq_one_letter_code
_entity_poly.pdbx_strand_id
1 'polypeptide(L)'
;MNDPIITWYAKLDNDTEFNKTNEIYAGSYTKENSINVNMQIWNNRWGTEDVQPLNNFNINIYFDKEEDFILLDYCTVVLNKTEILTINKTDKIGVLTFDQIELSGVLNDGTIENNPNNYISLDFIFKAPNNTRLKVNDLKTLFFEIIPL
;
A
#
# COMPACT_ATOMS: atom_id res chain seq x y z
N MET A 1 -11.49 -1.73 -25.62
CA MET A 1 -10.27 -1.55 -24.80
C MET A 1 -10.68 -1.98 -23.40
N ASN A 2 -9.94 -2.91 -22.80
CA ASN A 2 -10.37 -3.58 -21.56
C ASN A 2 -10.20 -2.66 -20.35
N ASP A 3 -10.96 -2.92 -19.29
CA ASP A 3 -10.86 -2.18 -18.02
C ASP A 3 -9.48 -2.35 -17.38
N PRO A 4 -9.04 -1.42 -16.51
CA PRO A 4 -7.77 -1.54 -15.81
C PRO A 4 -7.65 -2.86 -15.04
N ILE A 5 -6.47 -3.49 -15.10
CA ILE A 5 -6.20 -4.75 -14.40
C ILE A 5 -5.28 -4.44 -13.22
N ILE A 6 -5.88 -4.19 -12.07
CA ILE A 6 -5.16 -3.78 -10.87
C ILE A 6 -4.62 -5.02 -10.14
N THR A 7 -3.32 -5.01 -9.88
CA THR A 7 -2.69 -6.01 -9.02
C THR A 7 -1.77 -5.31 -8.03
N TRP A 8 -1.60 -5.91 -6.86
CA TRP A 8 -0.66 -5.40 -5.87
C TRP A 8 0.29 -6.50 -5.41
N TYR A 9 1.47 -6.05 -5.00
CA TYR A 9 2.57 -6.86 -4.54
C TYR A 9 3.13 -6.23 -3.29
N ALA A 10 3.59 -7.03 -2.33
CA ALA A 10 4.17 -6.50 -1.11
C ALA A 10 5.44 -7.25 -0.73
N LYS A 11 6.26 -6.59 0.07
CA LYS A 11 7.43 -7.15 0.72
C LYS A 11 7.76 -6.40 2.01
N LEU A 12 8.53 -7.02 2.88
CA LEU A 12 9.12 -6.34 4.04
C LEU A 12 10.51 -5.81 3.69
N ASP A 13 11.06 -4.93 4.53
CA ASP A 13 12.38 -4.32 4.28
C ASP A 13 13.53 -5.34 4.14
N ASN A 14 13.41 -6.48 4.82
CA ASN A 14 14.41 -7.54 4.76
C ASN A 14 14.27 -8.45 3.53
N ASP A 15 13.20 -8.28 2.75
CA ASP A 15 12.93 -9.09 1.58
C ASP A 15 13.50 -8.42 0.31
N THR A 16 14.11 -9.24 -0.54
CA THR A 16 14.64 -8.77 -1.83
C THR A 16 13.55 -8.56 -2.86
N GLU A 17 12.53 -9.43 -2.87
CA GLU A 17 11.55 -9.53 -3.96
C GLU A 17 10.13 -9.16 -3.53
N PHE A 18 9.40 -8.51 -4.45
CA PHE A 18 7.97 -8.22 -4.31
C PHE A 18 7.15 -9.45 -4.71
N ASN A 19 6.30 -9.93 -3.80
CA ASN A 19 5.46 -11.10 -4.04
C ASN A 19 4.01 -10.70 -4.25
N LYS A 20 3.34 -11.37 -5.21
CA LYS A 20 1.89 -11.21 -5.36
C LYS A 20 1.26 -11.84 -4.14
N THR A 21 0.49 -11.09 -3.38
CA THR A 21 -0.14 -11.62 -2.18
C THR A 21 -1.47 -10.95 -1.91
N ASN A 22 -2.30 -11.63 -1.11
CA ASN A 22 -3.49 -11.06 -0.49
C ASN A 22 -3.25 -10.74 1.01
N GLU A 23 -2.18 -11.27 1.58
CA GLU A 23 -1.85 -11.17 3.00
C GLU A 23 -0.33 -11.14 3.21
N ILE A 24 0.16 -10.32 4.14
CA ILE A 24 1.57 -10.29 4.52
C ILE A 24 1.70 -10.27 6.04
N TYR A 25 2.49 -11.19 6.58
CA TYR A 25 2.83 -11.18 7.99
C TYR A 25 3.99 -10.21 8.21
N ALA A 26 3.68 -9.00 8.67
CA ALA A 26 4.65 -7.91 8.82
C ALA A 26 5.46 -7.93 10.13
N GLY A 27 5.24 -8.94 10.98
CA GLY A 27 5.95 -9.12 12.25
C GLY A 27 5.21 -8.55 13.46
N SER A 28 5.95 -8.39 14.56
CA SER A 28 5.41 -7.89 15.84
C SER A 28 5.71 -6.41 16.01
N TYR A 29 4.66 -5.60 16.12
CA TYR A 29 4.78 -4.17 16.34
C TYR A 29 5.13 -3.88 17.80
N THR A 30 6.36 -3.44 18.05
CA THR A 30 6.83 -3.05 19.40
C THR A 30 7.39 -1.64 19.38
N LYS A 31 7.67 -1.07 20.56
CA LYS A 31 8.28 0.26 20.67
C LYS A 31 9.69 0.30 20.07
N GLU A 32 10.40 -0.82 20.06
CA GLU A 32 11.77 -0.94 19.55
C GLU A 32 11.83 -1.22 18.06
N ASN A 33 10.79 -1.84 17.50
CA ASN A 33 10.77 -2.34 16.13
C ASN A 33 9.66 -1.64 15.33
N SER A 34 10.06 -0.79 14.40
CA SER A 34 9.15 -0.30 13.37
C SER A 34 8.82 -1.41 12.40
N ILE A 35 7.58 -1.40 11.91
CA ILE A 35 7.17 -2.24 10.78
C ILE A 35 7.22 -1.38 9.54
N ASN A 36 7.88 -1.87 8.49
CA ASN A 36 7.85 -1.26 7.17
C ASN A 36 7.37 -2.28 6.16
N VAL A 37 6.27 -1.95 5.48
CA VAL A 37 5.69 -2.77 4.42
C VAL A 37 5.78 -1.96 3.14
N ASN A 38 6.56 -2.45 2.18
CA ASN A 38 6.65 -1.86 0.86
C ASN A 38 5.58 -2.52 -0.01
N MET A 39 4.73 -1.72 -0.63
CA MET A 39 3.68 -2.17 -1.53
C MET A 39 3.91 -1.57 -2.93
N GLN A 40 3.69 -2.38 -3.96
CA GLN A 40 3.58 -1.90 -5.33
C GLN A 40 2.18 -2.16 -5.86
N ILE A 41 1.57 -1.13 -6.41
CA ILE A 41 0.28 -1.22 -7.09
C ILE A 41 0.53 -1.03 -8.57
N TRP A 42 0.07 -1.99 -9.36
CA TRP A 42 0.29 -2.06 -10.79
C TRP A 42 -1.04 -2.00 -11.54
N ASN A 43 -1.03 -1.34 -12.69
CA ASN A 43 -2.01 -1.55 -13.74
C ASN A 43 -1.38 -2.41 -14.86
N ASN A 44 -2.07 -3.50 -15.20
CA ASN A 44 -1.74 -4.41 -16.29
C ASN A 44 -0.39 -5.14 -16.17
N ARG A 45 0.10 -5.44 -14.95
CA ARG A 45 1.39 -6.14 -14.80
C ARG A 45 1.38 -7.49 -15.53
N TRP A 46 2.39 -7.74 -16.37
CA TRP A 46 2.48 -8.93 -17.24
C TRP A 46 1.39 -9.03 -18.32
N GLY A 47 0.73 -7.91 -18.63
CA GLY A 47 -0.31 -7.84 -19.64
C GLY A 47 0.24 -8.07 -21.04
N THR A 48 -0.46 -8.87 -21.83
CA THR A 48 -0.13 -9.14 -23.25
C THR A 48 -0.85 -8.22 -24.22
N GLU A 49 -1.78 -7.40 -23.74
CA GLU A 49 -2.60 -6.45 -24.49
C GLU A 49 -2.77 -5.17 -23.68
N ASP A 50 -3.03 -4.06 -24.36
CA ASP A 50 -3.28 -2.77 -23.71
C ASP A 50 -4.66 -2.76 -23.03
N VAL A 51 -4.71 -2.18 -21.82
CA VAL A 51 -5.93 -1.88 -21.08
C VAL A 51 -6.04 -0.37 -20.84
N GLN A 52 -7.19 0.08 -20.33
CA GLN A 52 -7.36 1.47 -19.94
C GLN A 52 -6.36 1.87 -18.85
N PRO A 53 -5.84 3.11 -18.87
CA PRO A 53 -5.07 3.64 -17.75
C PRO A 53 -5.94 3.70 -16.48
N LEU A 54 -5.32 3.50 -15.32
CA LEU A 54 -5.98 3.74 -14.04
C LEU A 54 -5.73 5.19 -13.66
N ASN A 55 -6.80 5.96 -13.61
CA ASN A 55 -6.83 7.34 -13.14
C ASN A 55 -7.76 7.43 -11.93
N ASN A 56 -7.55 8.43 -11.07
CA ASN A 56 -8.44 8.77 -9.95
C ASN A 56 -8.85 7.53 -9.14
N PHE A 57 -7.99 7.11 -8.22
CA PHE A 57 -8.31 5.99 -7.35
C PHE A 57 -8.02 6.33 -5.89
N ASN A 58 -8.68 5.60 -5.00
CA ASN A 58 -8.41 5.64 -3.57
C ASN A 58 -7.79 4.32 -3.11
N ILE A 59 -7.05 4.40 -2.01
CA ILE A 59 -6.73 3.23 -1.20
C ILE A 59 -7.39 3.43 0.15
N ASN A 60 -8.35 2.57 0.45
CA ASN A 60 -8.92 2.45 1.78
C ASN A 60 -8.04 1.54 2.63
N ILE A 61 -7.81 1.97 3.87
CA ILE A 61 -6.95 1.33 4.85
C ILE A 61 -7.76 1.19 6.13
N TYR A 62 -7.95 -0.02 6.62
CA TYR A 62 -8.71 -0.24 7.85
C TYR A 62 -8.20 -1.45 8.62
N PHE A 63 -8.32 -1.39 9.94
CA PHE A 63 -8.01 -2.52 10.81
C PHE A 63 -9.24 -3.40 10.99
N ASP A 64 -9.02 -4.70 11.22
CA ASP A 64 -10.09 -5.64 11.59
C ASP A 64 -10.87 -5.18 12.83
N LYS A 65 -10.14 -4.69 13.83
CA LYS A 65 -10.71 -4.16 15.06
C LYS A 65 -10.78 -2.64 15.02
N GLU A 66 -11.95 -2.12 15.35
CA GLU A 66 -12.21 -0.68 15.41
C GLU A 66 -11.24 0.07 16.33
N GLU A 67 -10.90 -0.51 17.49
CA GLU A 67 -9.98 0.10 18.47
C GLU A 67 -8.56 0.33 17.92
N ASP A 68 -8.18 -0.45 16.90
CA ASP A 68 -6.85 -0.40 16.29
C ASP A 68 -6.72 0.70 15.24
N PHE A 69 -7.83 1.34 14.87
CA PHE A 69 -7.84 2.48 13.94
C PHE A 69 -6.90 3.62 14.37
N ILE A 70 -6.70 3.78 15.69
CA ILE A 70 -5.76 4.78 16.24
C ILE A 70 -4.32 4.54 15.78
N LEU A 71 -3.95 3.30 15.42
CA LEU A 71 -2.60 2.98 14.95
C LEU A 71 -2.28 3.63 13.60
N LEU A 72 -3.29 4.08 12.84
CA LEU A 72 -3.05 4.90 11.65
C LEU A 72 -2.44 6.27 11.98
N ASP A 73 -2.58 6.79 13.20
CA ASP A 73 -1.85 8.01 13.63
C ASP A 73 -0.34 7.80 13.71
N TYR A 74 0.11 6.54 13.77
CA TYR A 74 1.51 6.15 13.82
C TYR A 74 2.01 5.57 12.50
N CYS A 75 1.20 5.70 11.44
CA CYS A 75 1.53 5.27 10.09
C CYS A 75 1.96 6.46 9.25
N THR A 76 3.17 6.39 8.69
CA THR A 76 3.63 7.28 7.64
C THR A 76 3.58 6.52 6.32
N VAL A 77 3.01 7.12 5.28
CA VAL A 77 2.99 6.54 3.93
C VAL A 77 3.87 7.37 3.01
N VAL A 78 4.84 6.74 2.35
CA VAL A 78 5.71 7.41 1.39
C VAL A 78 5.45 6.87 -0.02
N LEU A 79 5.07 7.75 -0.94
CA LEU A 79 4.89 7.47 -2.36
C LEU A 79 6.22 7.61 -3.10
N ASN A 80 6.55 6.58 -3.88
CA ASN A 80 7.72 6.52 -4.77
C ASN A 80 9.03 6.96 -4.10
N LYS A 81 9.16 6.71 -2.79
CA LYS A 81 10.30 7.08 -1.92
C LYS A 81 10.54 8.58 -1.76
N THR A 82 9.64 9.45 -2.21
CA THR A 82 9.87 10.90 -2.25
C THR A 82 8.80 11.69 -1.53
N GLU A 83 7.53 11.34 -1.72
CA GLU A 83 6.40 12.15 -1.26
C GLU A 83 5.74 11.50 -0.04
N ILE A 84 5.54 12.27 1.03
CA ILE A 84 4.79 11.79 2.20
C ILE A 84 3.31 12.06 1.95
N LEU A 85 2.51 11.00 1.92
CA LEU A 85 1.07 11.11 1.74
C LEU A 85 0.37 11.37 3.07
N THR A 86 -0.76 12.09 3.01
CA THR A 86 -1.66 12.27 4.15
C THR A 86 -2.75 11.22 4.10
N ILE A 87 -2.91 10.44 5.18
CA ILE A 87 -4.04 9.54 5.35
C ILE A 87 -5.24 10.34 5.86
N ASN A 88 -6.27 10.52 5.02
CA ASN A 88 -7.52 11.17 5.43
C ASN A 88 -8.38 10.17 6.21
N LYS A 89 -8.75 10.51 7.44
CA LYS A 89 -9.51 9.60 8.32
C LYS A 89 -11.00 9.92 8.28
N THR A 90 -11.82 8.96 7.84
CA THR A 90 -13.28 9.07 7.78
C THR A 90 -13.90 7.76 8.26
N ASP A 91 -14.84 7.81 9.21
CA ASP A 91 -15.61 6.64 9.67
C ASP A 91 -14.79 5.38 9.98
N LYS A 92 -13.61 5.55 10.58
CA LYS A 92 -12.63 4.47 10.94
C LYS A 92 -11.96 3.80 9.74
N ILE A 93 -11.93 4.49 8.61
CA ILE A 93 -11.16 4.15 7.41
C ILE A 93 -10.14 5.27 7.18
N GLY A 94 -8.90 4.89 6.89
CA GLY A 94 -7.89 5.77 6.35
C GLY A 94 -7.99 5.75 4.82
N VAL A 95 -8.05 6.92 4.20
CA VAL A 95 -8.18 7.06 2.75
C VAL A 95 -6.96 7.79 2.23
N LEU A 96 -6.24 7.15 1.31
CA LEU A 96 -5.26 7.79 0.44
C LEU A 96 -5.94 8.07 -0.90
N THR A 97 -5.83 9.30 -1.40
CA THR A 97 -6.44 9.72 -2.66
C THR A 97 -5.37 10.03 -3.69
N PHE A 98 -5.56 9.50 -4.90
CA PHE A 98 -4.64 9.63 -6.03
C PHE A 98 -5.37 10.23 -7.23
N ASP A 99 -5.53 11.55 -7.23
CA ASP A 99 -6.22 12.34 -8.26
C ASP A 99 -5.29 12.83 -9.39
N GLN A 100 -3.97 12.87 -9.14
CA GLN A 100 -2.96 13.34 -10.08
C GLN A 100 -2.03 12.23 -10.60
N ILE A 101 -2.30 10.98 -10.25
CA ILE A 101 -1.52 9.83 -10.69
C ILE A 101 -2.30 9.05 -11.75
N GLU A 102 -1.63 8.79 -12.87
CA GLU A 102 -2.07 7.83 -13.88
C GLU A 102 -1.15 6.61 -13.83
N LEU A 103 -1.73 5.40 -13.72
CA LEU A 103 -1.01 4.17 -14.00
C LEU A 103 -1.31 3.70 -15.43
N SER A 104 -0.27 3.66 -16.26
CA SER A 104 -0.35 3.18 -17.64
C SER A 104 -0.98 1.79 -17.71
N GLY A 105 -1.88 1.60 -18.68
CA GLY A 105 -2.46 0.31 -19.02
C GLY A 105 -1.75 -0.40 -20.18
N VAL A 106 -0.63 0.13 -20.69
CA VAL A 106 0.09 -0.46 -21.83
C VAL A 106 0.63 -1.84 -21.46
N LEU A 107 0.60 -2.78 -22.41
CA LEU A 107 1.20 -4.11 -22.29
C LEU A 107 2.64 -4.00 -21.77
N ASN A 108 3.06 -4.94 -20.93
CA ASN A 108 4.38 -4.87 -20.30
C ASN A 108 4.92 -6.24 -19.90
N ASP A 109 6.23 -6.28 -19.69
CA ASP A 109 6.97 -7.45 -19.24
C ASP A 109 7.03 -7.59 -17.70
N GLY A 110 6.22 -6.82 -16.95
CA GLY A 110 6.14 -6.86 -15.50
C GLY A 110 7.42 -6.49 -14.72
N THR A 111 8.48 -6.06 -15.42
CA THR A 111 9.73 -5.59 -14.81
C THR A 111 9.62 -4.10 -14.45
N ILE A 112 10.28 -3.71 -13.36
CA ILE A 112 10.26 -2.34 -12.87
C ILE A 112 10.98 -1.39 -13.86
N GLU A 113 12.15 -1.80 -14.33
CA GLU A 113 13.05 -0.96 -15.13
C GLU A 113 12.43 -0.55 -16.47
N ASN A 114 11.70 -1.46 -17.12
CA ASN A 114 11.10 -1.21 -18.42
C ASN A 114 9.73 -0.53 -18.33
N ASN A 115 9.05 -0.58 -17.18
CA ASN A 115 7.65 -0.15 -17.05
C ASN A 115 7.41 0.79 -15.85
N PRO A 116 8.20 1.87 -15.69
CA PRO A 116 8.12 2.76 -14.53
C PRO A 116 6.77 3.48 -14.38
N ASN A 117 5.98 3.56 -15.46
CA ASN A 117 4.69 4.27 -15.48
C ASN A 117 3.49 3.34 -15.21
N ASN A 118 3.69 2.03 -15.13
CA ASN A 118 2.61 1.06 -14.91
C ASN A 118 2.32 0.82 -13.43
N TYR A 119 3.11 1.40 -12.53
CA TYR A 119 2.99 1.15 -11.10
C TYR A 119 3.39 2.35 -10.23
N ILE A 120 2.94 2.32 -8.99
CA ILE A 120 3.46 3.16 -7.90
C ILE A 120 4.00 2.29 -6.78
N SER A 121 4.94 2.83 -6.00
CA SER A 121 5.42 2.22 -4.77
C SER A 121 4.95 3.02 -3.56
N LEU A 122 4.49 2.32 -2.52
CA LEU A 122 4.04 2.90 -1.26
C LEU A 122 4.79 2.21 -0.12
N ASP A 123 5.49 2.99 0.69
CA ASP A 123 6.14 2.50 1.90
C ASP A 123 5.26 2.85 3.12
N PHE A 124 4.66 1.83 3.73
CA PHE A 124 3.86 1.96 4.94
C PHE A 124 4.75 1.74 6.16
N ILE A 125 5.07 2.82 6.84
CA ILE A 125 6.00 2.84 7.97
C ILE A 125 5.20 3.04 9.25
N PHE A 126 5.07 1.98 10.05
CA PHE A 126 4.45 2.04 11.36
C PHE A 126 5.53 2.23 12.43
N LYS A 127 5.45 3.36 13.15
CA LYS A 127 6.41 3.69 14.21
C LYS A 127 5.75 4.46 15.34
N ALA A 128 5.57 3.78 16.48
CA ALA A 128 4.96 4.38 17.65
C ALA A 128 5.97 5.27 18.38
N PRO A 129 5.54 6.41 18.96
CA PRO A 129 6.38 7.18 19.87
C PRO A 129 6.87 6.35 21.06
N ASN A 130 8.08 6.63 21.57
CA ASN A 130 8.73 5.87 22.64
C ASN A 130 7.92 5.76 23.95
N ASN A 131 6.98 6.68 24.20
CA ASN A 131 6.12 6.71 25.38
C ASN A 131 4.79 5.94 25.20
N THR A 132 4.52 5.40 24.01
CA THR A 132 3.29 4.66 23.70
C THR A 132 3.39 3.24 24.26
N ARG A 133 2.39 2.82 25.04
CA ARG A 133 2.29 1.45 25.55
C ARG A 133 1.47 0.61 24.59
N LEU A 134 2.15 -0.19 23.77
CA LEU A 134 1.52 -1.20 22.93
C LEU A 134 1.34 -2.49 23.72
N LYS A 135 0.18 -3.15 23.55
CA LYS A 135 -0.09 -4.43 24.18
C LYS A 135 0.80 -5.50 23.53
N VAL A 136 1.63 -6.14 24.36
CA VAL A 136 2.52 -7.21 23.90
C VAL A 136 1.69 -8.43 23.48
N ASN A 137 2.05 -9.07 22.37
CA ASN A 137 1.37 -10.23 21.79
C ASN A 137 -0.07 -9.98 21.33
N ASP A 138 -0.41 -8.75 20.95
CA ASP A 138 -1.71 -8.43 20.35
C ASP A 138 -1.58 -8.37 18.83
N LEU A 139 -2.10 -9.39 18.14
CA LEU A 139 -2.06 -9.46 16.68
C LEU A 139 -2.98 -8.39 16.08
N LYS A 140 -2.45 -7.68 15.09
CA LYS A 140 -3.15 -6.65 14.33
C LYS A 140 -3.25 -7.07 12.88
N THR A 141 -4.43 -6.89 12.31
CA THR A 141 -4.69 -7.17 10.89
C THR A 141 -5.15 -5.88 10.23
N LEU A 142 -4.43 -5.49 9.18
CA LEU A 142 -4.66 -4.29 8.40
C LEU A 142 -5.04 -4.70 6.98
N PHE A 143 -6.12 -4.13 6.46
CA PHE A 143 -6.62 -4.36 5.12
C PHE A 143 -6.37 -3.15 4.24
N PHE A 144 -6.16 -3.44 2.96
CA PHE A 144 -6.02 -2.45 1.90
C PHE A 144 -7.03 -2.77 0.81
N GLU A 145 -7.76 -1.76 0.37
CA GLU A 145 -8.72 -1.88 -0.72
C GLU A 145 -8.49 -0.75 -1.72
N ILE A 146 -8.20 -1.12 -2.98
CA ILE A 146 -7.98 -0.16 -4.06
C ILE A 146 -9.33 0.07 -4.75
N ILE A 147 -9.78 1.33 -4.76
CA ILE A 147 -11.10 1.73 -5.26
C ILE A 147 -10.90 2.68 -6.44
N PRO A 148 -11.13 2.23 -7.69
CA PRO A 148 -11.26 3.11 -8.84
C PRO A 148 -12.46 4.05 -8.66
N LEU A 149 -12.32 5.33 -9.01
CA LEU A 149 -13.37 6.36 -8.89
C LEU A 149 -14.06 6.68 -10.22
#